data_AF-A0A084GBL2-F1
#
_entry.id   AF-A0A084GBL2-F1
#
_cell.length_a   1.000
_cell.length_b   1.000
_cell.length_c   1.000
_cell.angle_alpha   90.00
_cell.angle_beta   90.00
_cell.angle_gamma   90.00
#
_symmetry.space_group_name_H-M   'P 1'
#
loop_
_entity.id
_entity.type
_entity.pdbx_description
1 polymer ?
#
loop_
_entity_poly.entity_id
_entity_poly.type
_entity_poly.pdbx_seq_one_letter_code
_entity_poly.pdbx_strand_id
1 'polypeptide(L)'
;MSSASLEDLPTEVRLDICQYLDVKSVFNLTQVNRSFNIMIKSNRAGILLPILQRDFSPLDELVQVLTASEEDLEVRGHTYQPRRVIFQRRQSHCRTILAHGGFQHADKPEQDSNGFQRIGKKAARPNTGHHAPLQTVVLHAGDLDRLLQYCLVVRQWEEIFPHLRWIKQPAYCRFLDDHEQHKFRRALYRWWLYTFYFHGDFRRPRDAQPSAFVDDIRVCQMRMYSTAELLELLDLLTAVFHLVQHYICPKLEQNLVEGYGTSQVSDAEVRWNDPSRLGRIIRTYAKLDPKELVLYFESIYSYSKKRLISDVHLRHPGFVDDQESLQASIRAVLEERSWLEKLPVPTDTVGGIVDFEDERDDEVERLRSDSSADGSLPEPATYIRSYSTFNPRGDDGSGNDAWSYPTQSGPSNRLALAEGVH
;
A
#
# COMPACT_ATOMS: atom_id res chain seq x y z
N MET A 1 -24.34 -51.81 5.50
CA MET A 1 -24.49 -50.64 4.62
C MET A 1 -23.10 -50.17 4.26
N SER A 2 -22.72 -50.19 2.98
CA SER A 2 -21.44 -49.64 2.53
C SER A 2 -21.46 -48.13 2.81
N SER A 3 -20.64 -47.66 3.75
CA SER A 3 -20.48 -46.23 3.98
C SER A 3 -19.79 -45.63 2.77
N ALA A 4 -20.48 -44.79 2.00
CA ALA A 4 -19.87 -44.05 0.91
C ALA A 4 -18.70 -43.22 1.45
N SER A 5 -17.54 -43.36 0.83
CA SER A 5 -16.34 -42.60 1.17
C SER A 5 -16.22 -41.35 0.31
N LEU A 6 -15.46 -40.35 0.77
CA LEU A 6 -15.20 -39.14 -0.02
C LEU A 6 -14.47 -39.46 -1.34
N GLU A 7 -13.78 -40.60 -1.43
CA GLU A 7 -13.11 -41.06 -2.65
C GLU A 7 -14.10 -41.55 -3.72
N ASP A 8 -15.29 -42.01 -3.31
CA ASP A 8 -16.34 -42.51 -4.19
C ASP A 8 -17.11 -41.39 -4.90
N LEU A 9 -16.87 -40.12 -4.52
CA LEU A 9 -17.48 -38.97 -5.16
C LEU A 9 -16.86 -38.69 -6.53
N PRO A 10 -17.66 -38.22 -7.51
CA PRO A 10 -17.13 -37.71 -8.78
C PRO A 10 -16.05 -36.65 -8.59
N THR A 11 -15.09 -36.60 -9.52
CA THR A 11 -13.93 -35.68 -9.42
C THR A 11 -14.38 -34.22 -9.40
N GLU A 12 -15.43 -33.88 -10.13
CA GLU A 12 -16.03 -32.55 -10.18
C GLU A 12 -16.53 -32.12 -8.81
N VAL A 13 -17.24 -33.00 -8.08
CA VAL A 13 -17.75 -32.74 -6.74
C VAL A 13 -16.59 -32.59 -5.74
N ARG A 14 -15.55 -33.41 -5.86
CA ARG A 14 -14.36 -33.28 -4.99
C ARG A 14 -13.62 -31.97 -5.24
N LEU A 15 -13.50 -31.54 -6.50
CA LEU A 15 -12.89 -30.26 -6.86
C LEU A 15 -13.71 -29.09 -6.35
N ASP A 16 -15.04 -29.17 -6.41
CA ASP A 16 -15.96 -28.18 -5.86
C ASP A 16 -15.80 -28.06 -4.33
N ILE A 17 -15.80 -29.20 -3.61
CA ILE A 17 -15.54 -29.23 -2.16
C ILE A 17 -14.19 -28.56 -1.84
N CYS A 18 -13.14 -28.82 -2.62
CA CYS A 18 -11.84 -28.21 -2.39
C CYS A 18 -11.85 -26.68 -2.49
N GLN A 19 -12.74 -26.06 -3.29
CA GLN A 19 -12.83 -24.60 -3.41
C GLN A 19 -13.39 -23.93 -2.15
N TYR A 20 -14.09 -24.68 -1.29
CA TYR A 20 -14.59 -24.19 -0.01
C TYR A 20 -13.56 -24.23 1.12
N LEU A 21 -12.45 -24.95 0.94
CA LEU A 21 -11.40 -25.07 1.93
C LEU A 21 -10.49 -23.83 1.93
N ASP A 22 -9.74 -23.65 3.03
CA ASP A 22 -8.63 -22.69 3.05
C ASP A 22 -7.37 -23.30 2.41
N VAL A 23 -6.43 -22.44 2.06
CA VAL A 23 -5.17 -22.84 1.41
C VAL A 23 -4.45 -23.95 2.19
N LYS A 24 -4.41 -23.83 3.53
CA LYS A 24 -3.74 -24.79 4.41
C LYS A 24 -4.42 -26.17 4.36
N SER A 25 -5.75 -26.23 4.45
CA SER A 25 -6.48 -27.50 4.38
C SER A 25 -6.33 -28.17 3.01
N VAL A 26 -6.30 -27.41 1.91
CA VAL A 26 -6.02 -27.98 0.58
C VAL A 26 -4.65 -28.67 0.56
N PHE A 27 -3.61 -28.02 1.09
CA PHE A 27 -2.28 -28.64 1.16
C PHE A 27 -2.26 -29.87 2.08
N ASN A 28 -2.96 -29.82 3.21
CA ASN A 28 -3.08 -30.98 4.10
C ASN A 28 -3.78 -32.16 3.40
N LEU A 29 -4.83 -31.91 2.60
CA LEU A 29 -5.50 -32.95 1.81
C LEU A 29 -4.56 -33.64 0.79
N THR A 30 -3.58 -32.92 0.25
CA THR A 30 -2.58 -33.55 -0.64
C THR A 30 -1.73 -34.61 0.05
N GLN A 31 -1.67 -34.58 1.39
CA GLN A 31 -0.91 -35.52 2.21
C GLN A 31 -1.76 -36.72 2.67
N VAL A 32 -3.09 -36.66 2.54
CA VAL A 32 -3.99 -37.71 3.04
C VAL A 32 -3.93 -38.98 2.18
N ASN A 33 -4.01 -38.87 0.86
CA ASN A 33 -3.91 -40.02 -0.04
C ASN A 33 -3.33 -39.65 -1.42
N ARG A 34 -2.98 -40.66 -2.22
CA ARG A 34 -2.41 -40.48 -3.57
C ARG A 34 -3.43 -39.89 -4.56
N SER A 35 -4.71 -40.22 -4.42
CA SER A 35 -5.78 -39.75 -5.32
C SER A 35 -5.95 -38.23 -5.22
N PHE A 36 -6.11 -37.68 -4.01
CA PHE A 36 -6.20 -36.24 -3.74
C PHE A 36 -4.92 -35.53 -4.16
N ASN A 37 -3.74 -36.11 -3.90
CA ASN A 37 -2.48 -35.52 -4.34
C ASN A 37 -2.42 -35.31 -5.86
N ILE A 38 -2.77 -36.34 -6.64
CA ILE A 38 -2.78 -36.27 -8.11
C ILE A 38 -3.87 -35.30 -8.60
N MET A 39 -5.07 -35.36 -8.02
CA MET A 39 -6.20 -34.50 -8.37
C MET A 39 -5.87 -33.02 -8.15
N ILE A 40 -5.37 -32.67 -6.96
CA ILE A 40 -5.04 -31.30 -6.57
C ILE A 40 -3.86 -30.78 -7.39
N LYS A 41 -2.81 -31.58 -7.62
CA LYS A 41 -1.67 -31.15 -8.46
C LYS A 41 -2.08 -30.89 -9.91
N SER A 42 -2.96 -31.72 -10.47
CA SER A 42 -3.41 -31.59 -11.87
C SER A 42 -4.36 -30.39 -12.08
N ASN A 43 -5.11 -30.01 -11.04
CA ASN A 43 -6.09 -28.92 -11.07
C ASN A 43 -5.72 -27.74 -10.17
N ARG A 44 -4.43 -27.61 -9.82
CA ARG A 44 -3.93 -26.66 -8.81
C ARG A 44 -4.46 -25.24 -9.01
N ALA A 45 -4.36 -24.71 -10.24
CA ALA A 45 -4.82 -23.37 -10.55
C ALA A 45 -6.35 -23.20 -10.41
N GLY A 46 -7.13 -24.21 -10.81
CA GLY A 46 -8.59 -24.16 -10.72
C GLY A 46 -9.12 -24.27 -9.28
N ILE A 47 -8.33 -24.86 -8.38
CA ILE A 47 -8.65 -24.94 -6.95
C ILE A 47 -8.17 -23.69 -6.22
N LEU A 48 -6.92 -23.29 -6.44
CA LEU A 48 -6.31 -22.21 -5.65
C LEU A 48 -6.84 -20.83 -6.02
N LEU A 49 -7.08 -20.51 -7.30
CA LEU A 49 -7.50 -19.16 -7.67
C LEU A 49 -8.83 -18.73 -7.03
N PRO A 50 -9.90 -19.56 -6.99
CA PRO A 50 -11.11 -19.22 -6.26
C PRO A 50 -10.88 -18.99 -4.76
N ILE A 51 -10.07 -19.84 -4.12
CA ILE A 51 -9.72 -19.71 -2.70
C ILE A 51 -8.97 -18.40 -2.46
N LEU A 52 -7.99 -18.08 -3.31
CA LEU A 52 -7.22 -16.85 -3.20
C LEU A 52 -8.08 -15.60 -3.44
N GLN A 53 -9.03 -15.65 -4.38
CA GLN A 53 -9.96 -14.55 -4.63
C GLN A 53 -10.87 -14.30 -3.41
N ARG A 54 -11.30 -15.36 -2.73
CA ARG A 54 -12.14 -15.27 -1.52
C ARG A 54 -11.33 -14.80 -0.31
N ASP A 55 -10.23 -15.48 -0.02
CA ASP A 55 -9.49 -15.35 1.23
C ASP A 55 -8.50 -14.17 1.24
N PHE A 56 -8.14 -13.65 0.06
CA PHE A 56 -7.17 -12.56 -0.10
C PHE A 56 -7.72 -11.41 -0.95
N SER A 57 -9.05 -11.25 -0.98
CA SER A 57 -9.70 -10.09 -1.61
C SER A 57 -9.24 -8.77 -0.95
N PRO A 58 -8.89 -7.71 -1.71
CA PRO A 58 -8.97 -7.59 -3.17
C PRO A 58 -7.76 -8.20 -3.90
N LEU A 59 -7.98 -9.34 -4.59
CA LEU A 59 -6.90 -10.09 -5.24
C LEU A 59 -6.29 -9.32 -6.43
N ASP A 60 -7.09 -8.49 -7.10
CA ASP A 60 -6.69 -7.66 -8.22
C ASP A 60 -5.57 -6.66 -7.84
N GLU A 61 -5.60 -6.13 -6.62
CA GLU A 61 -4.54 -5.28 -6.08
C GLU A 61 -3.29 -6.08 -5.68
N LEU A 62 -3.46 -7.27 -5.07
CA LEU A 62 -2.33 -8.14 -4.73
C LEU A 62 -1.57 -8.59 -5.99
N VAL A 63 -2.27 -8.86 -7.09
CA VAL A 63 -1.59 -9.22 -8.34
C VAL A 63 -0.90 -8.02 -9.01
N GLN A 64 -1.29 -6.77 -8.71
CA GLN A 64 -0.47 -5.61 -9.09
C GLN A 64 0.88 -5.68 -8.38
N VAL A 65 0.90 -5.94 -7.06
CA VAL A 65 2.14 -6.08 -6.29
C VAL A 65 3.02 -7.20 -6.86
N LEU A 66 2.43 -8.37 -7.13
CA LEU A 66 3.17 -9.52 -7.69
C LEU A 66 3.78 -9.22 -9.06
N THR A 67 3.09 -8.41 -9.87
CA THR A 67 3.47 -8.15 -11.27
C THR A 67 4.15 -6.81 -11.46
N ALA A 68 4.35 -6.01 -10.42
CA ALA A 68 4.99 -4.70 -10.50
C ALA A 68 6.39 -4.80 -11.13
N SER A 69 6.74 -3.86 -12.00
CA SER A 69 8.10 -3.77 -12.56
C SER A 69 8.50 -2.34 -12.85
N GLU A 70 9.81 -2.10 -13.00
CA GLU A 70 10.37 -0.77 -13.23
C GLU A 70 9.77 -0.06 -14.46
N GLU A 71 9.39 -0.82 -15.48
CA GLU A 71 8.73 -0.34 -16.71
C GLU A 71 7.44 0.45 -16.44
N ASP A 72 6.78 0.23 -15.28
CA ASP A 72 5.58 0.96 -14.88
C ASP A 72 5.83 2.45 -14.68
N LEU A 73 7.08 2.83 -14.35
CA LEU A 73 7.48 4.21 -14.09
C LEU A 73 8.09 4.89 -15.31
N GLU A 74 8.48 4.13 -16.34
CA GLU A 74 9.14 4.65 -17.56
C GLU A 74 8.15 5.24 -18.59
N VAL A 75 6.85 5.03 -18.38
CA VAL A 75 5.81 5.45 -19.31
C VAL A 75 5.69 6.98 -19.33
N ARG A 76 5.76 7.57 -20.53
CA ARG A 76 5.87 9.02 -20.87
C ARG A 76 4.69 9.92 -20.41
N GLY A 77 3.97 9.59 -19.34
CA GLY A 77 2.73 10.24 -18.95
C GLY A 77 2.70 10.88 -17.57
N HIS A 78 3.73 10.76 -16.72
CA HIS A 78 3.74 11.18 -15.30
C HIS A 78 2.58 10.63 -14.42
N THR A 79 1.64 9.90 -15.02
CA THR A 79 0.51 9.27 -14.37
C THR A 79 0.75 7.79 -14.17
N TYR A 80 0.53 7.29 -12.96
CA TYR A 80 0.53 5.87 -12.65
C TYR A 80 -0.65 5.16 -13.34
N GLN A 81 -0.41 3.99 -13.94
CA GLN A 81 -1.45 3.18 -14.57
C GLN A 81 -1.39 1.72 -14.07
N PRO A 82 -2.48 1.17 -13.50
CA PRO A 82 -2.52 -0.22 -13.09
C PRO A 82 -2.44 -1.18 -14.29
N ARG A 83 -1.72 -2.30 -14.13
CA ARG A 83 -1.58 -3.34 -15.14
C ARG A 83 -2.86 -4.13 -15.31
N ARG A 84 -3.13 -4.56 -16.53
CA ARG A 84 -4.09 -5.64 -16.78
C ARG A 84 -3.40 -6.97 -16.53
N VAL A 85 -3.92 -7.76 -15.60
CA VAL A 85 -3.33 -9.07 -15.24
C VAL A 85 -4.28 -10.19 -15.67
N ILE A 86 -3.78 -11.10 -16.51
CA ILE A 86 -4.53 -12.23 -17.03
C ILE A 86 -3.87 -13.53 -16.58
N PHE A 87 -4.62 -14.46 -16.02
CA PHE A 87 -4.14 -15.81 -15.76
C PHE A 87 -4.46 -16.73 -16.94
N GLN A 88 -3.45 -17.46 -17.43
CA GLN A 88 -3.59 -18.44 -18.51
C GLN A 88 -3.08 -19.82 -18.08
N ARG A 89 -3.98 -20.82 -18.12
CA ARG A 89 -3.63 -22.24 -17.89
C ARG A 89 -2.92 -22.80 -19.13
N ARG A 90 -1.73 -23.38 -18.96
CA ARG A 90 -0.82 -23.84 -20.05
C ARG A 90 -1.44 -24.73 -21.14
N GLN A 91 -2.58 -25.38 -20.87
CA GLN A 91 -3.25 -26.30 -21.81
C GLN A 91 -4.69 -25.89 -22.14
N SER A 92 -5.15 -24.73 -21.67
CA SER A 92 -6.49 -24.23 -21.95
C SER A 92 -6.41 -22.88 -22.65
N HIS A 93 -7.29 -22.68 -23.64
CA HIS A 93 -7.54 -21.34 -24.20
C HIS A 93 -8.34 -20.45 -23.23
N CYS A 94 -8.77 -20.99 -22.08
CA CYS A 94 -9.44 -20.22 -21.04
C CYS A 94 -8.46 -19.25 -20.37
N ARG A 95 -8.84 -17.97 -20.37
CA ARG A 95 -8.12 -16.86 -19.74
C ARG A 95 -9.02 -16.27 -18.68
N THR A 96 -8.51 -16.12 -17.47
CA THR A 96 -9.20 -15.45 -16.37
C THR A 96 -8.56 -14.09 -16.17
N ILE A 97 -9.35 -13.01 -16.22
CA ILE A 97 -8.85 -11.68 -15.88
C ILE A 97 -8.77 -11.61 -14.35
N LEU A 98 -7.56 -11.40 -13.82
CA LEU A 98 -7.35 -11.21 -12.38
C LEU A 98 -7.35 -9.74 -11.99
N ALA A 99 -6.92 -8.86 -12.89
CA ALA A 99 -7.05 -7.41 -12.74
C ALA A 99 -7.33 -6.78 -14.10
N HIS A 100 -8.29 -5.86 -14.15
CA HIS A 100 -8.70 -5.22 -15.40
C HIS A 100 -7.66 -4.22 -15.93
N GLY A 101 -6.89 -3.61 -15.04
CA GLY A 101 -5.93 -2.57 -15.37
C GLY A 101 -6.59 -1.27 -15.84
N GLY A 102 -5.79 -0.22 -15.95
CA GLY A 102 -6.24 1.08 -16.44
C GLY A 102 -7.19 1.82 -15.51
N PHE A 103 -7.67 2.96 -16.00
CA PHE A 103 -8.64 3.80 -15.33
C PHE A 103 -10.00 3.12 -15.37
N GLN A 104 -10.64 2.95 -14.22
CA GLN A 104 -12.04 2.54 -14.19
C GLN A 104 -12.86 3.68 -14.80
N HIS A 105 -13.16 3.59 -16.09
CA HIS A 105 -14.32 4.29 -16.61
C HIS A 105 -15.51 3.71 -15.85
N ALA A 106 -16.12 4.52 -14.99
CA ALA A 106 -17.46 4.24 -14.52
C ALA A 106 -18.30 3.96 -15.78
N ASP A 107 -18.69 2.70 -15.96
CA ASP A 107 -19.64 2.30 -17.00
C ASP A 107 -20.89 3.14 -16.78
N LYS A 108 -21.02 4.23 -17.53
CA LYS A 108 -22.31 4.88 -17.69
C LYS A 108 -23.16 3.84 -18.41
N PRO A 109 -24.31 3.43 -17.84
CA PRO A 109 -25.22 2.57 -18.57
C PRO A 109 -25.56 3.28 -19.87
N GLU A 110 -25.46 2.56 -21.00
CA GLU A 110 -25.94 3.01 -22.29
C GLU A 110 -27.40 3.44 -22.14
N GLN A 111 -27.62 4.74 -21.98
CA GLN A 111 -28.95 5.31 -22.11
C GLN A 111 -29.23 5.42 -23.59
N ASP A 112 -30.18 4.58 -24.01
CA ASP A 112 -30.87 4.61 -25.28
C ASP A 112 -31.02 6.03 -25.83
N SER A 113 -30.57 6.16 -27.07
CA SER A 113 -30.87 7.27 -27.95
C SER A 113 -32.36 7.60 -27.94
N ASN A 114 -32.73 8.82 -27.51
CA ASN A 114 -33.76 9.65 -28.15
C ASN A 114 -33.89 11.04 -27.50
N GLY A 115 -33.67 12.10 -28.27
CA GLY A 115 -34.29 13.41 -28.01
C GLY A 115 -33.36 14.64 -27.93
N PHE A 116 -33.33 15.40 -29.03
CA PHE A 116 -32.94 16.82 -29.15
C PHE A 116 -31.46 17.23 -28.93
N GLN A 117 -30.78 17.54 -30.04
CA GLN A 117 -29.51 18.28 -30.06
C GLN A 117 -29.75 19.75 -29.70
N ARG A 118 -29.29 20.18 -28.52
CA ARG A 118 -29.07 21.61 -28.25
C ARG A 118 -27.79 22.07 -28.95
N ILE A 119 -27.94 22.92 -29.96
CA ILE A 119 -26.83 23.68 -30.55
C ILE A 119 -26.43 24.75 -29.52
N GLY A 120 -25.36 24.49 -28.78
CA GLY A 120 -24.79 25.43 -27.81
C GLY A 120 -23.28 25.22 -27.69
N LYS A 121 -22.53 26.25 -28.08
CA LYS A 121 -21.09 26.52 -27.88
C LYS A 121 -20.19 25.31 -27.55
N LYS A 122 -19.35 24.94 -28.53
CA LYS A 122 -18.28 23.93 -28.41
C LYS A 122 -17.56 24.06 -27.07
N ALA A 123 -17.81 23.13 -26.15
CA ALA A 123 -16.90 22.82 -25.07
C ALA A 123 -15.55 22.43 -25.71
N ALA A 124 -14.46 22.94 -25.15
CA ALA A 124 -13.13 22.50 -25.53
C ALA A 124 -13.10 20.97 -25.44
N ARG A 125 -12.67 20.33 -26.53
CA ARG A 125 -12.41 18.88 -26.50
C ARG A 125 -11.43 18.64 -25.34
N PRO A 126 -11.70 17.72 -24.40
CA PRO A 126 -10.66 17.30 -23.48
C PRO A 126 -9.48 16.85 -24.34
N ASN A 127 -8.30 17.38 -24.05
CA ASN A 127 -7.07 16.92 -24.68
C ASN A 127 -7.02 15.40 -24.43
N THR A 128 -7.30 14.62 -25.47
CA THR A 128 -6.93 13.20 -25.53
C THR A 128 -5.42 13.18 -25.63
N GLY A 129 -4.76 13.44 -24.50
CA GLY A 129 -3.37 13.09 -24.28
C GLY A 129 -3.20 11.63 -24.64
N HIS A 130 -2.08 11.29 -25.26
CA HIS A 130 -1.83 9.94 -25.72
C HIS A 130 -1.77 9.02 -24.50
N HIS A 131 -2.89 8.39 -24.13
CA HIS A 131 -2.90 7.35 -23.11
C HIS A 131 -1.93 6.28 -23.59
N ALA A 132 -0.88 6.06 -22.80
CA ALA A 132 0.04 4.97 -23.04
C ALA A 132 -0.74 3.64 -23.11
N PRO A 133 -0.29 2.69 -23.94
CA PRO A 133 -0.97 1.41 -24.06
C PRO A 133 -0.98 0.70 -22.72
N LEU A 134 -2.17 0.23 -22.30
CA LEU A 134 -2.36 -0.54 -21.07
C LEU A 134 -1.41 -1.74 -21.04
N GLN A 135 -0.48 -1.75 -20.09
CA GLN A 135 0.44 -2.87 -19.93
C GLN A 135 -0.33 -4.11 -19.47
N THR A 136 -0.20 -5.19 -20.24
CA THR A 136 -0.86 -6.46 -19.95
C THR A 136 0.17 -7.53 -19.58
N VAL A 137 0.01 -8.13 -18.40
CA VAL A 137 0.86 -9.22 -17.90
C VAL A 137 0.06 -10.52 -17.88
N VAL A 138 0.68 -11.60 -18.35
CA VAL A 138 0.09 -12.93 -18.35
C VAL A 138 0.78 -13.79 -17.29
N LEU A 139 0.01 -14.21 -16.28
CA LEU A 139 0.43 -15.16 -15.25
C LEU A 139 0.11 -16.59 -15.68
N HIS A 140 0.98 -17.51 -15.26
CA HIS A 140 0.88 -18.93 -15.52
C HIS A 140 0.84 -19.74 -14.22
N ALA A 141 0.58 -21.04 -14.35
CA ALA A 141 0.54 -21.95 -13.19
C ALA A 141 1.84 -21.99 -12.37
N GLY A 142 2.99 -21.62 -12.95
CA GLY A 142 4.26 -21.51 -12.23
C GLY A 142 4.35 -20.29 -11.30
N ASP A 143 3.54 -19.26 -11.55
CA ASP A 143 3.53 -18.05 -10.74
C ASP A 143 2.70 -18.20 -9.46
N LEU A 144 1.91 -19.28 -9.36
CA LEU A 144 1.12 -19.59 -8.16
C LEU A 144 1.99 -19.78 -6.92
N ASP A 145 3.19 -20.37 -7.06
CA ASP A 145 4.11 -20.51 -5.94
C ASP A 145 4.55 -19.14 -5.40
N ARG A 146 4.81 -18.18 -6.30
CA ARG A 146 5.15 -16.81 -5.91
C ARG A 146 3.95 -16.13 -5.26
N LEU A 147 2.76 -16.21 -5.87
CA LEU A 147 1.54 -15.63 -5.30
C LEU A 147 1.27 -16.15 -3.88
N LEU A 148 1.45 -17.45 -3.65
CA LEU A 148 1.31 -18.04 -2.32
C LEU A 148 2.31 -17.48 -1.30
N GLN A 149 3.55 -17.15 -1.71
CA GLN A 149 4.51 -16.51 -0.82
C GLN A 149 4.04 -15.11 -0.40
N TYR A 150 3.45 -14.34 -1.31
CA TYR A 150 2.85 -13.05 -0.95
C TYR A 150 1.68 -13.26 0.02
N CYS A 151 0.79 -14.23 -0.24
CA CYS A 151 -0.31 -14.57 0.67
C CYS A 151 0.16 -14.94 2.08
N LEU A 152 1.32 -15.59 2.24
CA LEU A 152 1.88 -15.88 3.57
C LEU A 152 2.26 -14.60 4.31
N VAL A 153 2.91 -13.66 3.63
CA VAL A 153 3.26 -12.35 4.20
C VAL A 153 2.00 -11.59 4.61
N VAL A 154 0.95 -11.64 3.80
CA VAL A 154 -0.35 -11.03 4.13
C VAL A 154 -0.93 -11.62 5.41
N ARG A 155 -0.93 -12.95 5.57
CA ARG A 155 -1.40 -13.60 6.80
C ARG A 155 -0.59 -13.18 8.02
N GLN A 156 0.74 -13.12 7.91
CA GLN A 156 1.60 -12.66 8.99
C GLN A 156 1.26 -11.21 9.40
N TRP A 157 1.02 -10.34 8.43
CA TRP A 157 0.61 -8.97 8.67
C TRP A 157 -0.79 -8.84 9.30
N GLU A 158 -1.76 -9.67 8.88
CA GLU A 158 -3.08 -9.73 9.53
C GLU A 158 -3.00 -10.15 11.01
N GLU A 159 -2.08 -11.05 11.35
CA GLU A 159 -1.85 -11.48 12.73
C GLU A 159 -1.17 -10.41 13.58
N ILE A 160 -0.22 -9.67 12.99
CA ILE A 160 0.59 -8.67 13.70
C ILE A 160 -0.17 -7.34 13.87
N PHE A 161 -0.93 -6.91 12.86
CA PHE A 161 -1.53 -5.57 12.80
C PHE A 161 -2.36 -5.18 14.04
N PRO A 162 -3.30 -6.01 14.55
CA PRO A 162 -4.04 -5.69 15.76
C PRO A 162 -3.15 -5.30 16.94
N HIS A 163 -2.10 -6.08 17.18
CA HIS A 163 -1.17 -5.85 18.29
C HIS A 163 -0.47 -4.49 18.18
N LEU A 164 -0.11 -4.08 16.96
CA LEU A 164 0.51 -2.78 16.68
C LEU A 164 -0.48 -1.63 16.81
N ARG A 165 -1.71 -1.82 16.33
CA ARG A 165 -2.76 -0.79 16.35
C ARG A 165 -3.19 -0.44 17.77
N TRP A 166 -3.27 -1.43 18.65
CA TRP A 166 -3.65 -1.30 20.05
C TRP A 166 -2.46 -1.34 21.02
N ILE A 167 -1.23 -1.11 20.55
CA ILE A 167 -0.04 -1.22 21.40
C ILE A 167 -0.09 -0.36 22.67
N LYS A 168 -0.71 0.83 22.58
CA LYS A 168 -0.94 1.75 23.71
C LYS A 168 -2.19 1.42 24.52
N GLN A 169 -3.11 0.66 23.95
CA GLN A 169 -4.40 0.33 24.56
C GLN A 169 -4.72 -1.16 24.38
N PRO A 170 -3.89 -2.07 24.94
CA PRO A 170 -4.00 -3.50 24.68
C PRO A 170 -5.33 -4.10 25.17
N ALA A 171 -6.03 -3.42 26.07
CA ALA A 171 -7.36 -3.80 26.54
C ALA A 171 -8.43 -3.79 25.44
N TYR A 172 -8.23 -3.03 24.35
CA TYR A 172 -9.13 -2.98 23.20
C TYR A 172 -8.66 -3.87 22.03
N CYS A 173 -7.55 -4.60 22.20
CA CYS A 173 -7.03 -5.46 21.14
C CYS A 173 -8.00 -6.59 20.83
N ARG A 174 -8.39 -6.71 19.55
CA ARG A 174 -9.22 -7.79 19.04
C ARG A 174 -8.78 -8.21 17.64
N PHE A 175 -9.28 -9.35 17.19
CA PHE A 175 -9.15 -9.72 15.78
C PHE A 175 -9.97 -8.80 14.88
N LEU A 176 -9.51 -8.66 13.64
CA LEU A 176 -10.22 -7.93 12.60
C LEU A 176 -11.40 -8.75 12.08
N ASP A 177 -12.53 -8.09 11.88
CA ASP A 177 -13.70 -8.67 11.21
C ASP A 177 -13.45 -8.80 9.70
N ASP A 178 -14.27 -9.58 8.99
CA ASP A 178 -14.06 -9.87 7.56
C ASP A 178 -13.96 -8.60 6.69
N HIS A 179 -14.74 -7.57 7.01
CA HIS A 179 -14.72 -6.29 6.29
C HIS A 179 -13.47 -5.47 6.62
N GLU A 180 -13.01 -5.47 7.86
CA GLU A 180 -11.76 -4.80 8.29
C GLU A 180 -10.54 -5.53 7.72
N GLN A 181 -10.56 -6.86 7.65
CA GLN A 181 -9.53 -7.64 6.97
C GLN A 181 -9.44 -7.26 5.49
N HIS A 182 -10.59 -7.02 4.83
CA HIS A 182 -10.59 -6.53 3.46
C HIS A 182 -9.97 -5.13 3.34
N LYS A 183 -10.34 -4.17 4.21
CA LYS A 183 -9.73 -2.83 4.27
C LYS A 183 -8.23 -2.91 4.54
N PHE A 184 -7.83 -3.75 5.49
CA PHE A 184 -6.44 -4.01 5.85
C PHE A 184 -5.63 -4.52 4.66
N ARG A 185 -6.10 -5.59 4.00
CA ARG A 185 -5.42 -6.17 2.83
C ARG A 185 -5.27 -5.16 1.71
N ARG A 186 -6.32 -4.39 1.43
CA ARG A 186 -6.29 -3.30 0.45
C ARG A 186 -5.21 -2.28 0.78
N ALA A 187 -5.20 -1.75 2.02
CA ALA A 187 -4.17 -0.84 2.48
C ALA A 187 -2.75 -1.45 2.37
N LEU A 188 -2.61 -2.72 2.77
CA LEU A 188 -1.34 -3.46 2.71
C LEU A 188 -0.83 -3.60 1.27
N TYR A 189 -1.70 -3.93 0.31
CA TYR A 189 -1.32 -4.08 -1.09
C TYR A 189 -0.88 -2.75 -1.69
N ARG A 190 -1.57 -1.66 -1.36
CA ARG A 190 -1.22 -0.30 -1.82
C ARG A 190 0.10 0.18 -1.24
N TRP A 191 0.33 -0.04 0.07
CA TRP A 191 1.62 0.27 0.69
C TRP A 191 2.73 -0.57 0.07
N TRP A 192 2.54 -1.89 -0.09
CA TRP A 192 3.55 -2.77 -0.68
C TRP A 192 3.91 -2.34 -2.10
N LEU A 193 2.91 -2.00 -2.91
CA LEU A 193 3.10 -1.51 -4.27
C LEU A 193 3.85 -0.16 -4.28
N TYR A 194 3.48 0.76 -3.38
CA TYR A 194 4.16 2.04 -3.23
C TYR A 194 5.63 1.84 -2.83
N THR A 195 5.89 0.96 -1.88
CA THR A 195 7.25 0.61 -1.44
C THR A 195 8.08 0.08 -2.59
N PHE A 196 7.52 -0.83 -3.40
CA PHE A 196 8.19 -1.35 -4.58
C PHE A 196 8.61 -0.23 -5.55
N TYR A 197 7.71 0.70 -5.89
CA TYR A 197 8.01 1.75 -6.87
C TYR A 197 8.90 2.88 -6.35
N PHE A 198 8.76 3.27 -5.07
CA PHE A 198 9.28 4.55 -4.59
C PHE A 198 10.22 4.47 -3.39
N HIS A 199 10.25 3.33 -2.71
CA HIS A 199 11.14 3.07 -1.56
C HIS A 199 12.15 1.96 -1.82
N GLY A 200 11.98 1.17 -2.90
CA GLY A 200 12.98 0.22 -3.38
C GLY A 200 14.21 0.89 -3.99
N ASP A 201 15.02 0.11 -4.68
CA ASP A 201 16.32 0.56 -5.22
C ASP A 201 16.22 1.41 -6.50
N PHE A 202 15.00 1.67 -6.98
CA PHE A 202 14.77 2.50 -8.16
C PHE A 202 15.06 3.97 -7.85
N ARG A 203 15.55 4.68 -8.87
CA ARG A 203 15.74 6.11 -8.75
C ARG A 203 14.40 6.79 -8.53
N ARG A 204 14.31 7.64 -7.49
CA ARG A 204 13.08 8.39 -7.24
C ARG A 204 12.71 9.25 -8.46
N PRO A 205 11.40 9.31 -8.80
CA PRO A 205 10.92 10.17 -9.89
C PRO A 205 11.29 11.64 -9.68
N ARG A 206 11.31 12.08 -8.41
CA ARG A 206 11.70 13.43 -7.99
C ARG A 206 12.46 13.37 -6.67
N ASP A 207 13.56 14.13 -6.59
CA ASP A 207 14.39 14.19 -5.40
C ASP A 207 13.66 14.83 -4.21
N ALA A 208 12.76 15.78 -4.46
CA ALA A 208 12.01 16.50 -3.43
C ALA A 208 10.85 15.69 -2.83
N GLN A 209 10.41 16.06 -1.62
CA GLN A 209 9.23 15.46 -1.00
C GLN A 209 7.94 15.71 -1.80
N PRO A 210 6.98 14.76 -1.84
CA PRO A 210 5.66 14.96 -2.43
C PRO A 210 4.97 16.22 -1.87
N SER A 211 4.20 16.91 -2.71
CA SER A 211 3.54 18.17 -2.34
C SER A 211 2.25 18.36 -3.13
N ALA A 212 1.25 18.99 -2.52
CA ALA A 212 -0.05 19.26 -3.14
C ALA A 212 0.10 20.08 -4.45
N PHE A 213 -0.75 19.78 -5.42
CA PHE A 213 -0.86 20.43 -6.73
C PHE A 213 0.40 20.35 -7.61
N VAL A 214 1.30 19.42 -7.30
CA VAL A 214 2.53 19.18 -8.06
C VAL A 214 2.40 17.87 -8.83
N ASP A 215 2.93 17.90 -10.05
CA ASP A 215 3.05 16.72 -10.89
C ASP A 215 4.13 15.79 -10.34
N ASP A 216 3.69 14.75 -9.65
CA ASP A 216 4.51 13.75 -9.00
C ASP A 216 3.77 12.42 -9.09
N ILE A 217 4.38 11.42 -9.71
CA ILE A 217 3.75 10.11 -9.93
C ILE A 217 3.36 9.41 -8.62
N ARG A 218 4.05 9.73 -7.52
CA ARG A 218 3.70 9.24 -6.17
C ARG A 218 2.35 9.79 -5.72
N VAL A 219 2.13 11.09 -5.93
CA VAL A 219 0.86 11.75 -5.61
C VAL A 219 -0.22 11.32 -6.60
N CYS A 220 0.12 11.14 -7.88
CA CYS A 220 -0.79 10.60 -8.88
C CYS A 220 -1.36 9.23 -8.47
N GLN A 221 -0.52 8.31 -7.97
CA GLN A 221 -1.01 7.03 -7.47
C GLN A 221 -2.02 7.23 -6.33
N MET A 222 -1.72 8.11 -5.37
CA MET A 222 -2.60 8.38 -4.23
C MET A 222 -3.94 9.02 -4.65
N ARG A 223 -3.95 9.86 -5.70
CA ARG A 223 -5.20 10.48 -6.20
C ARG A 223 -6.23 9.46 -6.68
N MET A 224 -5.79 8.27 -7.12
CA MET A 224 -6.71 7.22 -7.56
C MET A 224 -7.49 6.56 -6.42
N TYR A 225 -7.11 6.81 -5.16
CA TYR A 225 -7.76 6.26 -3.98
C TYR A 225 -8.68 7.30 -3.34
N SER A 226 -9.85 6.87 -2.89
CA SER A 226 -10.79 7.73 -2.17
C SER A 226 -10.22 8.16 -0.82
N THR A 227 -10.75 9.21 -0.20
CA THR A 227 -10.26 9.69 1.10
C THR A 227 -10.42 8.62 2.17
N ALA A 228 -11.52 7.86 2.16
CA ALA A 228 -11.72 6.72 3.06
C ALA A 228 -10.56 5.71 2.95
N GLU A 229 -10.15 5.36 1.73
CA GLU A 229 -9.07 4.40 1.52
C GLU A 229 -7.68 4.99 1.83
N LEU A 230 -7.47 6.29 1.66
CA LEU A 230 -6.25 6.97 2.09
C LEU A 230 -6.12 6.96 3.63
N LEU A 231 -7.24 7.05 4.35
CA LEU A 231 -7.26 6.96 5.81
C LEU A 231 -6.97 5.54 6.29
N GLU A 232 -7.50 4.51 5.60
CA GLU A 232 -7.11 3.10 5.82
C GLU A 232 -5.59 2.93 5.67
N LEU A 233 -4.98 3.57 4.67
CA LEU A 233 -3.54 3.51 4.41
C LEU A 233 -2.71 4.24 5.49
N LEU A 234 -3.20 5.38 6.00
CA LEU A 234 -2.57 6.09 7.12
C LEU A 234 -2.64 5.31 8.44
N ASP A 235 -3.76 4.62 8.70
CA ASP A 235 -3.92 3.75 9.87
C ASP A 235 -2.92 2.58 9.82
N LEU A 236 -2.77 1.94 8.65
CA LEU A 236 -1.72 0.95 8.43
C LEU A 236 -0.32 1.52 8.66
N LEU A 237 -0.01 2.68 8.08
CA LEU A 237 1.31 3.29 8.21
C LEU A 237 1.66 3.64 9.66
N THR A 238 0.66 4.02 10.45
CA THR A 238 0.80 4.21 11.90
C THR A 238 1.20 2.91 12.60
N ALA A 239 0.57 1.78 12.25
CA ALA A 239 0.98 0.47 12.75
C ALA A 239 2.41 0.10 12.30
N VAL A 240 2.79 0.40 11.06
CA VAL A 240 4.18 0.21 10.57
C VAL A 240 5.17 1.03 11.41
N PHE A 241 4.87 2.29 11.69
CA PHE A 241 5.70 3.12 12.59
C PHE A 241 5.79 2.52 13.98
N HIS A 242 4.70 1.99 14.55
CA HIS A 242 4.75 1.28 15.83
C HIS A 242 5.61 0.03 15.79
N LEU A 243 5.55 -0.77 14.70
CA LEU A 243 6.41 -1.95 14.53
C LEU A 243 7.87 -1.53 14.57
N VAL A 244 8.22 -0.51 13.78
CA VAL A 244 9.60 -0.02 13.73
C VAL A 244 10.02 0.55 15.08
N GLN A 245 9.21 1.43 15.68
CA GLN A 245 9.50 2.11 16.95
C GLN A 245 9.68 1.15 18.13
N HIS A 246 8.81 0.14 18.26
CA HIS A 246 8.76 -0.71 19.45
C HIS A 246 9.54 -2.01 19.30
N TYR A 247 9.83 -2.46 18.07
CA TYR A 247 10.49 -3.74 17.85
C TYR A 247 11.84 -3.63 17.13
N ILE A 248 11.99 -2.70 16.19
CA ILE A 248 13.23 -2.54 15.41
C ILE A 248 14.17 -1.51 16.07
N CYS A 249 13.69 -0.29 16.32
CA CYS A 249 14.44 0.83 16.89
C CYS A 249 15.11 0.55 18.24
N PRO A 250 14.53 -0.18 19.21
CA PRO A 250 15.18 -0.41 20.50
C PRO A 250 16.51 -1.16 20.37
N LYS A 251 16.75 -1.87 19.26
CA LYS A 251 18.06 -2.46 18.94
C LYS A 251 19.04 -1.43 18.40
N LEU A 252 18.57 -0.44 17.64
CA LEU A 252 19.37 0.64 17.08
C LEU A 252 19.82 1.63 18.16
N GLU A 253 19.04 1.78 19.22
CA GLU A 253 19.20 2.79 20.26
C GLU A 253 19.81 2.31 21.59
N GLN A 254 20.32 1.08 21.69
CA GLN A 254 20.89 0.53 22.95
C GLN A 254 21.95 1.43 23.64
N ASN A 255 22.45 2.48 22.98
CA ASN A 255 23.44 3.43 23.48
C ASN A 255 22.92 4.90 23.64
N LEU A 256 21.65 5.21 23.36
CA LEU A 256 21.11 6.59 23.51
C LEU A 256 20.64 6.92 24.93
N VAL A 257 20.56 5.91 25.81
CA VAL A 257 20.02 6.02 27.18
C VAL A 257 20.99 6.72 28.15
N GLU A 258 22.24 6.98 27.78
CA GLU A 258 23.22 7.57 28.72
C GLU A 258 23.15 9.11 28.85
N GLY A 259 22.33 9.83 28.06
CA GLY A 259 22.38 11.31 28.03
C GLY A 259 21.06 12.07 28.19
N TYR A 260 19.91 11.44 27.95
CA TYR A 260 18.60 12.09 28.06
C TYR A 260 17.74 11.35 29.08
N GLY A 261 17.22 12.11 30.05
CA GLY A 261 16.46 11.58 31.19
C GLY A 261 15.39 10.56 30.78
N THR A 262 15.26 9.55 31.62
CA THR A 262 14.48 8.31 31.52
C THR A 262 12.95 8.49 31.43
N SER A 263 12.43 9.55 30.81
CA SER A 263 11.00 9.89 30.88
C SER A 263 10.31 10.30 29.57
N GLN A 264 10.90 10.13 28.37
CA GLN A 264 10.22 10.59 27.13
C GLN A 264 10.23 9.64 25.92
N VAL A 265 10.87 8.47 26.00
CA VAL A 265 10.92 7.53 24.86
C VAL A 265 9.62 6.71 24.71
N SER A 266 8.81 6.59 25.77
CA SER A 266 7.59 5.78 25.77
C SER A 266 6.35 6.47 25.22
N ASP A 267 6.39 7.77 24.95
CA ASP A 267 5.17 8.56 24.69
C ASP A 267 5.30 9.61 23.58
N ALA A 268 6.46 9.71 22.93
CA ALA A 268 6.54 10.42 21.67
C ALA A 268 5.76 9.59 20.64
N GLU A 269 4.47 9.89 20.48
CA GLU A 269 3.83 9.69 19.17
C GLU A 269 4.82 10.22 18.15
N VAL A 270 5.20 9.38 17.19
CA VAL A 270 5.91 9.86 16.01
C VAL A 270 4.97 10.83 15.35
N ARG A 271 5.04 12.09 15.80
CA ARG A 271 4.33 13.17 15.19
C ARG A 271 4.78 13.16 13.76
N TRP A 272 3.82 13.40 12.90
CA TRP A 272 4.03 13.24 11.48
C TRP A 272 5.16 14.10 10.90
N ASN A 273 5.58 15.12 11.63
CA ASN A 273 6.72 15.98 11.33
C ASN A 273 7.79 15.99 12.43
N ASP A 274 7.86 14.96 13.28
CA ASP A 274 8.91 14.81 14.29
C ASP A 274 10.30 14.96 13.66
N PRO A 275 11.04 16.05 13.97
CA PRO A 275 12.37 16.27 13.43
C PRO A 275 13.44 15.51 14.23
N SER A 276 13.04 14.81 15.30
CA SER A 276 13.95 14.04 16.14
C SER A 276 14.71 13.01 15.32
N ARG A 277 15.87 12.63 15.84
CA ARG A 277 16.68 11.56 15.25
C ARG A 277 15.90 10.24 15.20
N LEU A 278 15.21 9.90 16.29
CA LEU A 278 14.36 8.72 16.38
C LEU A 278 13.27 8.75 15.31
N GLY A 279 12.59 9.89 15.13
CA GLY A 279 11.60 10.07 14.06
C GLY A 279 12.18 9.81 12.66
N ARG A 280 13.40 10.29 12.39
CA ARG A 280 14.09 9.99 11.12
C ARG A 280 14.44 8.52 10.97
N ILE A 281 14.93 7.86 12.02
CA ILE A 281 15.23 6.42 11.99
C ILE A 281 13.95 5.64 11.68
N ILE A 282 12.87 5.93 12.40
CA ILE A 282 11.57 5.26 12.21
C ILE A 282 11.11 5.41 10.76
N ARG A 283 11.09 6.63 10.22
CA ARG A 283 10.70 6.88 8.82
C ARG A 283 11.65 6.27 7.79
N THR A 284 12.92 6.07 8.14
CA THR A 284 13.88 5.42 7.23
C THR A 284 13.60 3.92 7.16
N TYR A 285 13.36 3.26 8.29
CA TYR A 285 13.03 1.83 8.34
C TYR A 285 11.60 1.50 7.90
N ALA A 286 10.67 2.45 7.98
CA ALA A 286 9.31 2.29 7.42
C ALA A 286 9.27 2.19 5.88
N LYS A 287 10.41 2.45 5.20
CA LYS A 287 10.58 2.22 3.76
C LYS A 287 10.73 0.76 3.37
N LEU A 288 11.14 -0.09 4.32
CA LEU A 288 11.38 -1.51 4.04
C LEU A 288 10.10 -2.19 3.57
N ASP A 289 10.25 -3.21 2.74
CA ASP A 289 9.09 -3.91 2.23
C ASP A 289 8.38 -4.72 3.34
N PRO A 290 7.08 -5.02 3.18
CA PRO A 290 6.32 -5.76 4.20
C PRO A 290 6.94 -7.11 4.56
N LYS A 291 7.56 -7.82 3.60
CA LYS A 291 8.19 -9.12 3.82
C LYS A 291 9.48 -8.97 4.62
N GLU A 292 10.26 -7.92 4.38
CA GLU A 292 11.47 -7.61 5.14
C GLU A 292 11.17 -7.19 6.58
N LEU A 293 10.15 -6.36 6.78
CA LEU A 293 9.73 -5.96 8.12
C LEU A 293 9.26 -7.16 8.94
N VAL A 294 8.52 -8.10 8.33
CA VAL A 294 8.16 -9.37 8.98
C VAL A 294 9.40 -10.21 9.26
N LEU A 295 10.33 -10.34 8.32
CA LEU A 295 11.58 -11.08 8.53
C LEU A 295 12.35 -10.53 9.74
N TYR A 296 12.50 -9.20 9.83
CA TYR A 296 13.19 -8.56 10.93
C TYR A 296 12.44 -8.70 12.24
N PHE A 297 11.11 -8.60 12.21
CA PHE A 297 10.23 -8.80 13.36
C PHE A 297 10.31 -10.23 13.92
N GLU A 298 10.19 -11.26 13.08
CA GLU A 298 10.31 -12.67 13.52
C GLU A 298 11.71 -12.98 14.05
N SER A 299 12.72 -12.27 13.52
CA SER A 299 14.12 -12.49 13.84
C SER A 299 14.68 -11.53 14.90
N ILE A 300 13.86 -10.72 15.60
CA ILE A 300 14.31 -9.64 16.52
C ILE A 300 15.37 -10.12 17.52
N TYR A 301 15.21 -11.32 18.07
CA TYR A 301 16.14 -11.85 19.08
C TYR A 301 17.50 -12.27 18.50
N SER A 302 17.56 -12.52 17.20
CA SER A 302 18.76 -13.00 16.49
C SER A 302 19.54 -11.90 15.75
N TYR A 303 18.96 -10.69 15.63
CA TYR A 303 19.60 -9.54 14.98
C TYR A 303 20.20 -8.58 16.00
N SER A 304 21.53 -8.42 15.95
CA SER A 304 22.22 -7.32 16.63
C SER A 304 22.10 -6.03 15.80
N LYS A 305 22.28 -4.86 16.43
CA LYS A 305 22.32 -3.55 15.74
C LYS A 305 23.19 -3.56 14.48
N LYS A 306 24.45 -4.01 14.64
CA LYS A 306 25.42 -4.05 13.54
C LYS A 306 24.98 -4.98 12.42
N ARG A 307 24.39 -6.14 12.77
CA ARG A 307 23.89 -7.10 11.80
C ARG A 307 22.72 -6.54 11.00
N LEU A 308 21.75 -5.92 11.67
CA LEU A 308 20.60 -5.28 11.03
C LEU A 308 21.06 -4.20 10.04
N ILE A 309 21.88 -3.25 10.49
CA ILE A 309 22.39 -2.17 9.63
C ILE A 309 23.17 -2.73 8.44
N SER A 310 24.05 -3.71 8.67
CA SER A 310 24.88 -4.29 7.60
C SER A 310 24.03 -5.04 6.57
N ASP A 311 23.03 -5.79 7.01
CA ASP A 311 22.13 -6.53 6.14
C ASP A 311 21.22 -5.59 5.34
N VAL A 312 20.69 -4.54 5.95
CA VAL A 312 19.90 -3.51 5.26
C VAL A 312 20.74 -2.78 4.21
N HIS A 313 21.97 -2.35 4.53
CA HIS A 313 22.85 -1.72 3.54
C HIS A 313 23.29 -2.66 2.41
N LEU A 314 23.38 -3.96 2.68
CA LEU A 314 23.71 -4.94 1.65
C LEU A 314 22.57 -5.09 0.64
N ARG A 315 21.31 -5.01 1.10
CA ARG A 315 20.13 -5.10 0.25
C ARG A 315 19.77 -3.77 -0.40
N HIS A 316 19.96 -2.67 0.31
CA HIS A 316 19.57 -1.31 -0.08
C HIS A 316 20.76 -0.35 0.05
N PRO A 317 21.63 -0.26 -0.98
CA PRO A 317 22.81 0.62 -0.92
C PRO A 317 22.47 2.11 -0.72
N GLY A 318 21.30 2.57 -1.19
CA GLY A 318 20.80 3.95 -1.04
C GLY A 318 19.87 4.16 0.17
N PHE A 319 19.85 3.24 1.14
CA PHE A 319 18.85 3.25 2.22
C PHE A 319 18.81 4.54 3.05
N VAL A 320 19.93 5.25 3.20
CA VAL A 320 20.01 6.49 4.01
C VAL A 320 19.83 7.78 3.19
N ASP A 321 19.60 7.68 1.88
CA ASP A 321 19.50 8.85 1.00
C ASP A 321 18.24 9.68 1.30
N ASP A 322 17.20 9.02 1.80
CA ASP A 322 15.90 9.63 2.08
C ASP A 322 15.12 8.88 3.17
N GLN A 323 13.94 9.39 3.48
CA GLN A 323 12.95 8.79 4.37
C GLN A 323 11.73 8.29 3.58
N GLU A 324 10.83 7.56 4.23
CA GLU A 324 9.53 7.24 3.64
C GLU A 324 8.84 8.51 3.14
N SER A 325 8.06 8.33 2.08
CA SER A 325 7.38 9.41 1.35
C SER A 325 5.91 9.11 1.12
N LEU A 326 5.42 7.96 1.58
CA LEU A 326 4.03 7.57 1.39
C LEU A 326 3.13 8.51 2.19
N GLN A 327 3.51 8.81 3.44
CA GLN A 327 2.75 9.74 4.28
C GLN A 327 2.61 11.12 3.61
N ALA A 328 3.71 11.64 3.06
CA ALA A 328 3.73 12.93 2.37
C ALA A 328 2.87 12.90 1.10
N SER A 329 2.89 11.80 0.34
CA SER A 329 2.04 11.63 -0.85
C SER A 329 0.55 11.60 -0.50
N ILE A 330 0.17 10.89 0.57
CA ILE A 330 -1.22 10.85 1.02
C ILE A 330 -1.67 12.25 1.46
N ARG A 331 -0.85 12.94 2.26
CA ARG A 331 -1.18 14.31 2.70
C ARG A 331 -1.32 15.29 1.56
N ALA A 332 -0.45 15.22 0.56
CA ALA A 332 -0.56 16.07 -0.61
C ALA A 332 -1.95 15.96 -1.26
N VAL A 333 -2.51 14.75 -1.36
CA VAL A 333 -3.86 14.54 -1.91
C VAL A 333 -4.96 15.04 -0.95
N LEU A 334 -4.83 14.77 0.35
CA LEU A 334 -5.81 15.25 1.35
C LEU A 334 -5.84 16.78 1.41
N GLU A 335 -4.68 17.43 1.31
CA GLU A 335 -4.56 18.86 1.17
C GLU A 335 -5.27 19.32 -0.11
N GLU A 336 -4.94 18.76 -1.28
CA GLU A 336 -5.60 19.08 -2.56
C GLU A 336 -7.13 19.05 -2.44
N ARG A 337 -7.68 17.98 -1.85
CA ARG A 337 -9.12 17.82 -1.63
C ARG A 337 -9.69 18.87 -0.67
N SER A 338 -9.02 19.12 0.45
CA SER A 338 -9.46 20.15 1.40
C SER A 338 -9.55 21.54 0.78
N TRP A 339 -8.60 21.89 -0.10
CA TRP A 339 -8.57 23.17 -0.80
C TRP A 339 -9.68 23.28 -1.86
N LEU A 340 -9.99 22.21 -2.57
CA LEU A 340 -10.96 22.19 -3.66
C LEU A 340 -12.41 22.07 -3.16
N GLU A 341 -12.65 21.16 -2.21
CA GLU A 341 -13.99 20.83 -1.71
C GLU A 341 -14.38 21.64 -0.47
N LYS A 342 -13.44 22.42 0.09
CA LYS A 342 -13.61 23.18 1.35
C LYS A 342 -14.00 22.28 2.53
N LEU A 343 -13.65 21.00 2.47
CA LEU A 343 -13.80 20.08 3.57
C LEU A 343 -12.62 20.24 4.54
N PRO A 344 -12.83 20.08 5.85
CA PRO A 344 -11.72 19.97 6.78
C PRO A 344 -10.83 18.79 6.38
N VAL A 345 -9.51 18.96 6.49
CA VAL A 345 -8.58 17.82 6.34
C VAL A 345 -8.98 16.79 7.39
N PRO A 346 -9.35 15.56 7.00
CA PRO A 346 -9.74 14.54 7.97
C PRO A 346 -8.61 14.34 8.97
N THR A 347 -8.94 14.43 10.26
CA THR A 347 -8.02 14.14 11.35
C THR A 347 -7.93 12.63 11.56
N ASP A 348 -6.90 12.16 12.27
CA ASP A 348 -6.61 10.75 12.64
C ASP A 348 -7.76 10.06 13.40
N THR A 349 -8.83 10.79 13.68
CA THR A 349 -10.02 10.38 14.41
C THR A 349 -11.19 10.02 13.50
N VAL A 350 -11.07 10.25 12.19
CA VAL A 350 -12.11 10.00 11.19
C VAL A 350 -11.61 8.90 10.25
N GLY A 351 -12.19 7.71 10.33
CA GLY A 351 -11.83 6.57 9.48
C GLY A 351 -10.55 5.82 9.83
N GLY A 352 -10.30 4.77 9.07
CA GLY A 352 -9.21 3.82 9.29
C GLY A 352 -9.59 2.42 8.83
N ILE A 353 -8.77 1.44 9.19
CA ILE A 353 -9.03 0.03 8.91
C ILE A 353 -10.09 -0.53 9.85
N VAL A 354 -10.07 -0.08 11.10
CA VAL A 354 -10.97 -0.51 12.18
C VAL A 354 -12.18 0.41 12.24
N ASP A 355 -13.37 -0.19 12.34
CA ASP A 355 -14.63 0.56 12.40
C ASP A 355 -14.90 1.09 13.81
N PHE A 356 -15.55 2.25 13.89
CA PHE A 356 -15.80 2.94 15.15
C PHE A 356 -17.13 2.56 15.79
N GLU A 357 -18.04 1.98 15.00
CA GLU A 357 -19.41 1.61 15.39
C GLU A 357 -20.23 2.81 15.90
N ASP A 358 -19.94 4.01 15.38
CA ASP A 358 -20.62 5.26 15.73
C ASP A 358 -20.76 6.21 14.53
N GLU A 359 -21.18 7.46 14.79
CA GLU A 359 -21.44 8.50 13.77
C GLU A 359 -20.25 8.78 12.85
N ARG A 360 -19.02 8.39 13.22
CA ARG A 360 -17.82 8.53 12.39
C ARG A 360 -17.85 7.64 11.16
N ASP A 361 -18.48 6.46 11.25
CA ASP A 361 -18.56 5.54 10.11
C ASP A 361 -19.47 6.11 9.00
N ASP A 362 -20.50 6.88 9.38
CA ASP A 362 -21.34 7.63 8.43
C ASP A 362 -20.55 8.73 7.70
N GLU A 363 -19.56 9.34 8.35
CA GLU A 363 -18.67 10.31 7.72
C GLU A 363 -17.73 9.64 6.71
N VAL A 364 -17.16 8.49 7.08
CA VAL A 364 -16.30 7.68 6.19
C VAL A 364 -17.03 7.29 4.92
N GLU A 365 -18.31 6.94 4.99
CA GLU A 365 -19.10 6.54 3.82
C GLU A 365 -19.22 7.67 2.79
N ARG A 366 -19.31 8.94 3.22
CA ARG A 366 -19.31 10.09 2.31
C ARG A 366 -17.97 10.26 1.58
N LEU A 367 -16.89 9.84 2.22
CA LEU A 367 -15.50 9.97 1.75
C LEU A 367 -15.07 8.82 0.82
N ARG A 368 -15.98 7.93 0.40
CA ARG A 368 -15.67 6.80 -0.50
C ARG A 368 -15.70 7.14 -2.00
N SER A 369 -16.25 8.29 -2.38
CA SER A 369 -16.61 8.61 -3.78
C SER A 369 -15.81 9.75 -4.42
N ASP A 370 -14.75 10.20 -3.75
CA ASP A 370 -13.92 11.37 -4.13
C ASP A 370 -12.57 10.99 -4.79
N SER A 371 -12.43 9.75 -5.25
CA SER A 371 -11.25 9.30 -6.00
C SER A 371 -11.17 9.95 -7.38
N SER A 372 -9.95 10.23 -7.83
CA SER A 372 -9.69 10.64 -9.21
C SER A 372 -9.78 9.43 -10.13
N ALA A 373 -10.45 9.59 -11.28
CA ALA A 373 -10.60 8.52 -12.26
C ALA A 373 -9.26 8.09 -12.88
N ASP A 374 -8.32 9.02 -13.02
CA ASP A 374 -7.05 8.81 -13.72
C ASP A 374 -5.79 9.26 -12.96
N GLY A 375 -5.96 9.75 -11.74
CA GLY A 375 -4.85 10.26 -10.93
C GLY A 375 -4.25 11.57 -11.46
N SER A 376 -4.85 12.19 -12.47
CA SER A 376 -4.42 13.48 -13.00
C SER A 376 -4.58 14.60 -11.97
N LEU A 377 -3.88 15.71 -12.22
CA LEU A 377 -4.00 16.92 -11.40
C LEU A 377 -5.45 17.45 -11.46
N PRO A 378 -6.05 17.81 -10.31
CA PRO A 378 -7.41 18.32 -10.30
C PRO A 378 -7.50 19.74 -10.90
N GLU A 379 -8.50 20.00 -11.73
CA GLU A 379 -8.82 21.36 -12.21
C GLU A 379 -9.29 22.24 -11.01
N PRO A 380 -8.92 23.54 -10.93
CA PRO A 380 -8.23 24.38 -11.91
C PRO A 380 -6.70 24.42 -11.71
N ALA A 381 -6.09 23.41 -11.08
CA ALA A 381 -4.68 23.44 -10.72
C ALA A 381 -3.82 23.58 -11.98
N THR A 382 -3.37 24.80 -12.24
CA THR A 382 -2.36 25.07 -13.26
C THR A 382 -1.07 24.43 -12.76
N TYR A 383 -0.37 23.68 -13.62
CA TYR A 383 0.89 22.99 -13.30
C TYR A 383 1.80 23.82 -12.38
N ILE A 384 1.80 23.53 -11.07
CA ILE A 384 2.69 24.22 -10.14
C ILE A 384 4.02 23.50 -10.20
N ARG A 385 5.01 24.09 -10.86
CA ARG A 385 6.40 23.67 -10.69
C ARG A 385 6.82 24.04 -9.27
N SER A 386 6.82 23.06 -8.37
CA SER A 386 7.48 23.21 -7.08
C SER A 386 8.99 23.27 -7.30
N TYR A 387 9.59 24.41 -6.93
CA TYR A 387 11.03 24.62 -6.91
C TYR A 387 11.70 24.07 -5.65
N SER A 388 10.92 23.48 -4.73
CA SER A 388 11.48 22.86 -3.54
C SER A 388 12.31 21.65 -3.95
N THR A 389 13.57 21.62 -3.51
CA THR A 389 14.46 20.46 -3.58
C THR A 389 14.59 19.79 -2.21
N PHE A 390 13.74 20.16 -1.24
CA PHE A 390 13.86 19.65 0.12
C PHE A 390 13.42 18.19 0.19
N ASN A 391 14.33 17.33 0.64
CA ASN A 391 14.07 15.95 1.01
C ASN A 391 14.89 15.60 2.25
N PRO A 392 14.23 15.24 3.36
CA PRO A 392 14.95 14.95 4.59
C PRO A 392 15.74 13.64 4.42
N ARG A 393 17.04 13.72 4.72
CA ARG A 393 17.94 12.57 4.68
C ARG A 393 17.51 11.49 5.67
N GLY A 394 17.69 10.23 5.30
CA GLY A 394 17.46 9.09 6.19
C GLY A 394 18.49 8.97 7.31
N ASP A 395 18.20 8.13 8.30
CA ASP A 395 19.10 7.74 9.39
C ASP A 395 18.91 6.24 9.67
N ASP A 396 19.95 5.45 9.54
CA ASP A 396 19.93 4.00 9.77
C ASP A 396 20.24 3.63 11.23
N GLY A 397 20.53 4.62 12.09
CA GLY A 397 20.95 4.44 13.47
C GLY A 397 22.45 4.17 13.66
N SER A 398 23.27 4.19 12.59
CA SER A 398 24.72 3.93 12.68
C SER A 398 25.52 5.06 13.31
N GLY A 399 25.04 6.30 13.22
CA GLY A 399 25.74 7.48 13.75
C GLY A 399 25.85 7.50 15.29
N ASN A 400 26.99 7.94 15.81
CA ASN A 400 27.11 8.49 17.16
C ASN A 400 26.88 10.00 17.06
N ASP A 401 26.12 10.60 17.98
CA ASP A 401 25.70 12.01 17.88
C ASP A 401 26.90 12.98 17.80
N ALA A 402 27.16 13.50 16.59
CA ALA A 402 28.06 14.63 16.34
C ALA A 402 27.57 15.57 15.22
N TRP A 403 26.43 15.27 14.59
CA TRP A 403 25.78 16.19 13.64
C TRP A 403 24.54 16.80 14.29
N SER A 404 24.78 17.71 15.24
CA SER A 404 23.85 18.79 15.52
C SER A 404 23.65 19.56 14.21
N TYR A 405 22.48 19.43 13.59
CA TYR A 405 22.09 20.40 12.58
C TYR A 405 22.05 21.79 13.24
N PRO A 406 22.47 22.86 12.54
CA PRO A 406 22.49 24.18 13.11
C PRO A 406 21.08 24.52 13.58
N THR A 407 20.97 24.96 14.83
CA THR A 407 19.81 25.70 15.30
C THR A 407 19.41 26.70 14.22
N GLN A 408 18.14 26.68 13.82
CA GLN A 408 17.54 27.73 13.00
C GLN A 408 17.58 29.04 13.78
N SER A 409 18.74 29.69 13.74
CA SER A 409 18.98 31.04 14.26
C SER A 409 19.85 31.74 13.23
N GLY A 410 19.22 32.08 12.10
CA GLY A 410 19.81 32.85 11.00
C GLY A 410 18.68 33.26 10.05
N PRO A 411 18.47 34.57 9.77
CA PRO A 411 17.24 35.06 9.18
C PRO A 411 17.31 34.92 7.66
N SER A 412 16.57 33.98 7.07
CA SER A 412 16.06 34.07 5.68
C SER A 412 15.24 32.84 5.33
N ASN A 413 13.92 32.97 5.48
CA ASN A 413 12.93 32.61 4.47
C ASN A 413 11.59 33.12 4.99
N ARG A 414 11.35 34.42 4.75
CA ARG A 414 10.00 34.95 4.80
C ARG A 414 9.16 34.13 3.83
N LEU A 415 8.07 33.59 4.35
CA LEU A 415 6.80 33.36 3.66
C LEU A 415 6.78 33.98 2.26
N ALA A 416 6.94 33.14 1.23
CA ALA A 416 6.40 33.45 -0.08
C ALA A 416 4.91 33.12 -0.02
N LEU A 417 4.14 34.02 0.61
CA LEU A 417 2.73 34.15 0.31
C LEU A 417 2.63 34.52 -1.17
N ALA A 418 1.93 33.70 -1.93
CA ALA A 418 1.53 34.03 -3.28
C ALA A 418 0.66 35.29 -3.23
N GLU A 419 1.21 36.43 -3.63
CA GLU A 419 0.39 37.57 -4.03
C GLU A 419 -0.20 37.25 -5.41
N GLY A 420 -1.53 37.09 -5.43
CA GLY A 420 -2.29 37.02 -6.67
C GLY A 420 -2.22 38.37 -7.39
N VAL A 421 -1.82 38.33 -8.66
CA VAL A 421 -1.89 39.46 -9.57
C VAL A 421 -3.31 39.48 -10.16
N HIS A 422 -3.98 40.61 -9.98
CA HIS A 422 -5.16 41.02 -10.75
C HIS A 422 -4.80 41.42 -12.18
#